data_AF-A0A7C3JUB3-F1
#
_entry.id   AF-A0A7C3JUB3-F1
#
_cell.length_a   1.000
_cell.length_b   1.000
_cell.length_c   1.000
_cell.angle_alpha   90.00
_cell.angle_beta   90.00
_cell.angle_gamma   90.00
#
_symmetry.space_group_name_H-M   'P 1'
#
loop_
_entity.id
_entity.type
_entity.pdbx_description
1 polymer ?
#
loop_
_entity_poly.entity_id
_entity_poly.type
_entity_poly.pdbx_seq_one_letter_code
_entity_poly.pdbx_strand_id
1 'polypeptide(L)'
;MGFIKTLSGLAVASALCIGLLWAQDARSPQPAQLAALALPFGQRADWRDWDSFLTQVVKKLGQEFSEDQRDQLGEIFLDSRYEIVQALSSGISDPVPRLLTDTWARLAPLLKQSIPGLSQQSASQFSSFATAMDGVTSLTGISQQLGFVRITPDALRGAASLLGITDVDPLAYTVDVDTALRDLMGLTGTLPTPRPSSLLEQGSLPAPATKQATAPWRLFWDTRNAHAAEADFSRLNEWVPDDRELQEYLERVRDLLADAHSKVLQKSKLAPEFHGLFREIMLTTAWQESCWRQFVRKGQKLAPLSSTTGDVGLMQVNRNVWRGLYSVQGLSGDMEYNGHAGAEILMTYLARYAIRKNEHKQPGGNLARATYSAYNGGPRHLTRYRAQKPVPQLKKVDDAFWQKFKAVSSGQELAVKSCYGQ
;
A
#
# COMPACT_ATOMS: atom_id res chain seq x y z
N MET A 1 80.47 2.60 5.92
CA MET A 1 79.79 3.52 6.87
C MET A 1 79.22 4.67 6.06
N GLY A 2 77.91 4.96 6.18
CA GLY A 2 77.27 6.09 5.51
C GLY A 2 76.69 7.06 6.53
N PHE A 3 76.95 8.35 6.39
CA PHE A 3 76.49 9.40 7.31
C PHE A 3 75.68 10.45 6.56
N ILE A 4 74.66 11.00 7.23
CA ILE A 4 73.71 11.99 6.70
C ILE A 4 74.25 13.41 6.93
N LYS A 5 74.06 14.33 5.96
CA LYS A 5 73.80 15.81 6.09
C LYS A 5 74.02 16.57 4.76
N THR A 6 73.40 17.71 4.41
CA THR A 6 72.07 18.33 4.69
C THR A 6 71.89 19.62 3.84
N LEU A 7 70.63 19.99 3.53
CA LEU A 7 70.07 21.36 3.41
C LEU A 7 70.64 22.41 2.41
N SER A 8 69.76 22.93 1.54
CA SER A 8 69.52 24.36 1.10
C SER A 8 68.79 24.36 -0.26
N GLY A 9 67.88 25.27 -0.65
CA GLY A 9 67.28 26.46 -0.02
C GLY A 9 66.10 27.02 -0.87
N LEU A 10 65.51 28.15 -0.46
CA LEU A 10 64.37 28.87 -1.10
C LEU A 10 64.78 29.61 -2.42
N ALA A 11 63.91 30.16 -3.32
CA ALA A 11 62.44 30.36 -3.36
C ALA A 11 61.88 30.65 -4.79
N VAL A 12 60.56 30.46 -4.96
CA VAL A 12 59.54 31.24 -5.73
C VAL A 12 59.91 31.94 -7.07
N ALA A 13 59.20 31.56 -8.15
CA ALA A 13 58.62 32.49 -9.14
C ALA A 13 57.47 31.82 -9.96
N SER A 14 56.51 32.62 -10.44
CA SER A 14 55.26 32.15 -11.10
C SER A 14 55.36 31.92 -12.61
N ALA A 15 54.55 31.00 -13.14
CA ALA A 15 54.10 31.03 -14.54
C ALA A 15 52.69 30.46 -14.68
N LEU A 16 51.77 31.20 -15.32
CA LEU A 16 50.49 30.67 -15.80
C LEU A 16 50.71 29.96 -17.15
N CYS A 17 50.01 28.84 -17.36
CA CYS A 17 49.61 28.41 -18.70
C CYS A 17 48.25 27.71 -18.65
N ILE A 18 47.33 28.17 -19.49
CA ILE A 18 45.97 27.64 -19.60
C ILE A 18 45.97 26.54 -20.67
N GLY A 19 45.43 25.36 -20.34
CA GLY A 19 45.49 24.16 -21.18
C GLY A 19 44.25 23.27 -21.11
N LEU A 20 43.06 23.88 -21.09
CA LEU A 20 41.78 23.17 -21.10
C LEU A 20 41.44 22.66 -22.52
N LEU A 21 41.74 21.39 -22.84
CA LEU A 21 41.05 20.68 -23.93
C LEU A 21 40.95 19.15 -23.69
N TRP A 22 39.74 18.74 -23.31
CA TRP A 22 39.08 17.45 -23.62
C TRP A 22 39.85 16.14 -23.40
N ALA A 23 39.73 15.62 -22.17
CA ALA A 23 39.49 14.20 -21.94
C ALA A 23 38.13 14.06 -21.24
N GLN A 24 37.08 13.68 -21.98
CA GLN A 24 35.80 13.27 -21.39
C GLN A 24 35.90 11.82 -20.93
N ASP A 25 36.57 11.60 -19.79
CA ASP A 25 36.46 10.32 -19.09
C ASP A 25 35.01 10.09 -18.68
N ALA A 26 34.37 9.11 -19.33
CA ALA A 26 33.10 8.56 -18.89
C ALA A 26 33.33 7.85 -17.55
N ARG A 27 33.18 8.61 -16.45
CA ARG A 27 33.40 8.12 -15.09
C ARG A 27 32.42 7.01 -14.74
N SER A 28 32.83 5.76 -14.96
CA SER A 28 32.21 4.59 -14.34
C SER A 28 32.06 4.85 -12.84
N PRO A 29 30.87 4.63 -12.24
CA PRO A 29 30.65 4.91 -10.83
C PRO A 29 31.60 4.07 -9.98
N GLN A 30 32.45 4.74 -9.21
CA GLN A 30 33.48 4.06 -8.42
C GLN A 30 32.84 3.27 -7.26
N PRO A 31 33.37 2.09 -6.90
CA PRO A 31 32.87 1.32 -5.75
C PRO A 31 32.93 2.09 -4.41
N ALA A 32 33.70 3.17 -4.33
CA ALA A 32 33.69 4.11 -3.20
C ALA A 32 32.32 4.80 -2.99
N GLN A 33 31.55 5.07 -4.04
CA GLN A 33 30.18 5.62 -3.91
C GLN A 33 29.17 4.55 -3.43
N LEU A 34 29.37 3.29 -3.81
CA LEU A 34 28.53 2.18 -3.33
C LEU A 34 28.72 1.91 -1.83
N ALA A 35 29.93 2.14 -1.30
CA ALA A 35 30.19 2.09 0.15
C ALA A 35 29.50 3.21 0.95
N ALA A 36 29.11 4.32 0.32
CA ALA A 36 28.42 5.44 0.99
C ALA A 36 26.92 5.16 1.24
N LEU A 37 26.37 4.06 0.71
CA LEU A 37 24.96 3.70 0.87
C LEU A 37 24.61 3.12 2.27
N ALA A 38 25.61 2.97 3.15
CA ALA A 38 25.45 2.26 4.42
C ALA A 38 26.44 2.82 5.46
N LEU A 39 26.25 4.07 5.89
CA LEU A 39 27.20 4.78 6.77
C LEU A 39 26.91 4.57 8.27
N PRO A 40 27.94 4.33 9.11
CA PRO A 40 27.74 4.09 10.56
C PRO A 40 27.26 5.31 11.35
N PHE A 41 27.47 6.53 10.84
CA PHE A 41 27.22 7.79 11.56
C PHE A 41 26.10 8.67 10.96
N GLY A 42 25.32 8.15 10.00
CA GLY A 42 24.24 8.90 9.37
C GLY A 42 22.95 9.00 10.21
N GLN A 43 22.10 9.98 9.86
CA GLN A 43 20.68 9.95 10.17
C GLN A 43 20.07 8.70 9.53
N ARG A 44 19.18 8.00 10.26
CA ARG A 44 18.45 6.83 9.71
C ARG A 44 17.33 7.32 8.80
N ALA A 45 17.13 6.63 7.69
CA ALA A 45 15.87 6.73 6.95
C ALA A 45 14.72 6.22 7.83
N ASP A 46 13.57 6.90 7.82
CA ASP A 46 12.34 6.40 8.46
C ASP A 46 11.47 5.60 7.46
N TRP A 47 10.32 5.09 7.92
CA TRP A 47 9.43 4.29 7.08
C TRP A 47 8.78 5.10 5.94
N ARG A 48 8.72 6.44 6.05
CA ARG A 48 8.24 7.34 4.99
C ARG A 48 9.31 7.57 3.94
N ASP A 49 10.57 7.75 4.35
CA ASP A 49 11.71 7.78 3.42
C ASP A 49 11.72 6.50 2.57
N TRP A 50 11.55 5.33 3.21
CA TRP A 50 11.45 4.04 2.51
C TRP A 50 10.23 3.95 1.59
N ASP A 51 9.04 4.33 2.05
CA ASP A 51 7.81 4.25 1.24
C ASP A 51 7.83 5.22 0.05
N SER A 52 8.33 6.45 0.22
CA SER A 52 8.55 7.42 -0.87
C SER A 52 9.55 6.87 -1.89
N PHE A 53 10.72 6.39 -1.43
CA PHE A 53 11.73 5.76 -2.27
C PHE A 53 11.14 4.61 -3.08
N LEU A 54 10.47 3.66 -2.41
CA LEU A 54 9.90 2.50 -3.06
C LEU A 54 8.80 2.89 -4.06
N THR A 55 7.95 3.87 -3.72
CA THR A 55 6.93 4.43 -4.63
C THR A 55 7.57 4.95 -5.93
N GLN A 56 8.67 5.69 -5.83
CA GLN A 56 9.38 6.23 -6.99
C GLN A 56 10.11 5.14 -7.79
N VAL A 57 10.72 4.16 -7.12
CA VAL A 57 11.32 2.98 -7.76
C VAL A 57 10.27 2.19 -8.55
N VAL A 58 9.14 1.82 -7.95
CA VAL A 58 8.13 1.00 -8.65
C VAL A 58 7.50 1.76 -9.82
N LYS A 59 7.28 3.07 -9.71
CA LYS A 59 6.86 3.92 -10.84
C LYS A 59 7.88 3.88 -11.99
N LYS A 60 9.18 4.00 -11.69
CA LYS A 60 10.23 3.98 -12.72
C LYS A 60 10.42 2.61 -13.37
N LEU A 61 10.35 1.53 -12.61
CA LEU A 61 10.39 0.16 -13.14
C LEU A 61 9.13 -0.16 -13.98
N GLY A 62 7.95 0.27 -13.50
CA GLY A 62 6.66 0.03 -14.14
C GLY A 62 6.49 0.59 -15.56
N GLN A 63 7.26 1.63 -15.91
CA GLN A 63 7.33 2.20 -17.26
C GLN A 63 7.88 1.20 -18.30
N GLU A 64 8.82 0.35 -17.88
CA GLU A 64 9.60 -0.56 -18.74
C GLU A 64 9.10 -2.01 -18.65
N PHE A 65 8.24 -2.32 -17.67
CA PHE A 65 7.73 -3.66 -17.39
C PHE A 65 6.50 -4.02 -18.24
N SER A 66 6.36 -5.30 -18.60
CA SER A 66 5.13 -5.85 -19.21
C SER A 66 3.95 -5.89 -18.21
N GLU A 67 2.72 -6.15 -18.68
CA GLU A 67 1.51 -6.20 -17.83
C GLU A 67 1.65 -7.22 -16.69
N ASP A 68 2.13 -8.44 -16.97
CA ASP A 68 2.35 -9.48 -15.95
C ASP A 68 3.52 -9.17 -15.00
N GLN A 69 4.50 -8.36 -15.43
CA GLN A 69 5.56 -7.87 -14.56
C GLN A 69 5.08 -6.69 -13.68
N ARG A 70 4.18 -5.83 -14.19
CA ARG A 70 3.51 -4.78 -13.41
C ARG A 70 2.59 -5.36 -12.34
N ASP A 71 1.85 -6.44 -12.65
CA ASP A 71 1.04 -7.16 -11.65
C ASP A 71 1.91 -7.67 -10.48
N GLN A 72 3.07 -8.28 -10.79
CA GLN A 72 4.02 -8.74 -9.77
C GLN A 72 4.71 -7.59 -9.02
N LEU A 73 5.02 -6.48 -9.70
CA LEU A 73 5.61 -5.30 -9.08
C LEU A 73 4.63 -4.63 -8.09
N GLY A 74 3.34 -4.55 -8.47
CA GLY A 74 2.27 -4.07 -7.61
C GLY A 74 2.01 -4.98 -6.40
N GLU A 75 2.17 -6.30 -6.54
CA GLU A 75 2.14 -7.24 -5.43
C GLU A 75 3.22 -6.93 -4.38
N ILE A 76 4.47 -6.81 -4.84
CA ILE A 76 5.63 -6.53 -3.98
C ILE A 76 5.50 -5.16 -3.29
N PHE A 77 4.96 -4.18 -4.02
CA PHE A 77 4.71 -2.83 -3.49
C PHE A 77 3.65 -2.81 -2.38
N LEU A 78 2.50 -3.44 -2.60
CA LEU A 78 1.46 -3.53 -1.58
C LEU A 78 1.95 -4.31 -0.36
N ASP A 79 2.59 -5.47 -0.57
CA ASP A 79 3.23 -6.26 0.50
C ASP A 79 4.12 -5.39 1.40
N SER A 80 5.06 -4.61 0.83
CA SER A 80 5.94 -3.74 1.62
C SER A 80 5.17 -2.70 2.44
N ARG A 81 4.01 -2.23 1.96
CA ARG A 81 3.18 -1.26 2.70
C ARG A 81 2.33 -1.89 3.78
N TYR A 82 1.81 -3.11 3.60
CA TYR A 82 1.21 -3.87 4.71
C TYR A 82 2.27 -4.22 5.76
N GLU A 83 3.51 -4.52 5.36
CA GLU A 83 4.65 -4.77 6.25
C GLU A 83 5.03 -3.50 7.06
N ILE A 84 4.93 -2.29 6.49
CA ILE A 84 5.02 -1.01 7.24
C ILE A 84 3.92 -0.94 8.32
N VAL A 85 2.65 -1.14 7.96
CA VAL A 85 1.53 -1.01 8.92
C VAL A 85 1.63 -2.07 10.04
N GLN A 86 2.07 -3.29 9.72
CA GLN A 86 2.36 -4.33 10.70
C GLN A 86 3.51 -3.93 11.64
N ALA A 87 4.59 -3.35 11.12
CA ALA A 87 5.71 -2.92 11.92
C ALA A 87 5.36 -1.76 12.88
N LEU A 88 4.61 -0.76 12.39
CA LEU A 88 4.14 0.37 13.20
C LEU A 88 3.20 -0.05 14.33
N SER A 89 2.22 -0.91 14.03
CA SER A 89 1.29 -1.44 15.04
C SER A 89 1.95 -2.41 16.03
N SER A 90 3.06 -3.04 15.65
CA SER A 90 3.90 -3.85 16.54
C SER A 90 4.88 -3.00 17.39
N GLY A 91 4.95 -1.68 17.16
CA GLY A 91 5.85 -0.78 17.89
C GLY A 91 7.33 -0.88 17.47
N ILE A 92 7.63 -1.39 16.26
CA ILE A 92 9.01 -1.52 15.77
C ILE A 92 9.59 -0.13 15.48
N SER A 93 10.59 0.28 16.26
CA SER A 93 11.20 1.61 16.19
C SER A 93 12.07 1.88 14.95
N ASP A 94 12.50 0.84 14.24
CA ASP A 94 13.33 0.94 13.03
C ASP A 94 13.02 -0.22 12.09
N PRO A 95 12.00 -0.09 11.21
CA PRO A 95 11.56 -1.17 10.34
C PRO A 95 12.34 -1.23 9.01
N VAL A 96 13.03 -0.15 8.62
CA VAL A 96 13.60 0.03 7.28
C VAL A 96 14.63 -1.06 6.91
N PRO A 97 15.56 -1.49 7.79
CA PRO A 97 16.46 -2.60 7.51
C PRO A 97 15.75 -3.89 7.12
N ARG A 98 14.62 -4.19 7.76
CA ARG A 98 13.82 -5.39 7.44
C ARG A 98 12.99 -5.19 6.18
N LEU A 99 12.32 -4.04 6.04
CA LEU A 99 11.53 -3.72 4.85
C LEU A 99 12.38 -3.77 3.58
N LEU A 100 13.62 -3.26 3.63
CA LEU A 100 14.57 -3.36 2.52
C LEU A 100 14.90 -4.82 2.20
N THR A 101 15.30 -5.63 3.17
CA THR A 101 15.65 -7.05 2.93
C THR A 101 14.45 -7.87 2.45
N ASP A 102 13.31 -7.79 3.12
CA ASP A 102 12.09 -8.55 2.78
C ASP A 102 11.58 -8.11 1.38
N THR A 103 11.64 -6.82 1.02
CA THR A 103 11.23 -6.34 -0.31
C THR A 103 12.24 -6.71 -1.40
N TRP A 104 13.54 -6.49 -1.18
CA TRP A 104 14.58 -6.76 -2.17
C TRP A 104 14.65 -8.23 -2.56
N ALA A 105 14.45 -9.15 -1.61
CA ALA A 105 14.38 -10.59 -1.88
C ALA A 105 13.29 -10.97 -2.91
N ARG A 106 12.22 -10.16 -3.04
CA ARG A 106 11.15 -10.33 -4.03
C ARG A 106 11.37 -9.50 -5.30
N LEU A 107 11.90 -8.28 -5.16
CA LEU A 107 12.10 -7.34 -6.28
C LEU A 107 13.30 -7.69 -7.16
N ALA A 108 14.41 -8.16 -6.58
CA ALA A 108 15.65 -8.41 -7.32
C ALA A 108 15.50 -9.47 -8.42
N PRO A 109 14.80 -10.62 -8.21
CA PRO A 109 14.58 -11.60 -9.27
C PRO A 109 13.74 -11.04 -10.42
N LEU A 110 12.64 -10.34 -10.10
CA LEU A 110 11.74 -9.72 -11.09
C LEU A 110 12.48 -8.69 -11.97
N LEU A 111 13.30 -7.84 -11.34
CA LEU A 111 14.15 -6.86 -12.02
C LEU A 111 15.21 -7.53 -12.89
N LYS A 112 15.92 -8.54 -12.36
CA LYS A 112 16.97 -9.26 -13.10
C LYS A 112 16.41 -10.03 -14.30
N GLN A 113 15.15 -10.50 -14.20
CA GLN A 113 14.43 -11.13 -15.31
C GLN A 113 13.98 -10.12 -16.38
N SER A 114 13.74 -8.85 -16.06
CA SER A 114 13.31 -7.86 -17.06
C SER A 114 14.47 -7.34 -17.93
N ILE A 115 15.67 -7.20 -17.36
CA ILE A 115 16.83 -6.53 -17.98
C ILE A 115 17.14 -6.97 -19.43
N PRO A 116 17.11 -8.28 -19.81
CA PRO A 116 17.43 -8.71 -21.17
C PRO A 116 16.49 -8.19 -22.28
N GLY A 117 15.30 -7.68 -21.94
CA GLY A 117 14.34 -7.12 -22.89
C GLY A 117 14.38 -5.59 -23.02
N LEU A 118 15.29 -4.90 -22.33
CA LEU A 118 15.29 -3.45 -22.21
C LEU A 118 16.21 -2.74 -23.21
N SER A 119 16.02 -1.42 -23.35
CA SER A 119 16.99 -0.56 -24.05
C SER A 119 18.37 -0.65 -23.39
N GLN A 120 19.46 -0.42 -24.16
CA GLN A 120 20.83 -0.46 -23.61
C GLN A 120 21.01 0.51 -22.42
N GLN A 121 20.35 1.66 -22.44
CA GLN A 121 20.37 2.64 -21.35
C GLN A 121 19.63 2.11 -20.11
N SER A 122 18.38 1.67 -20.28
CA SER A 122 17.55 1.17 -19.19
C SER A 122 18.12 -0.11 -18.57
N ALA A 123 18.68 -1.01 -19.38
CA ALA A 123 19.40 -2.20 -18.93
C ALA A 123 20.62 -1.85 -18.06
N SER A 124 21.39 -0.83 -18.46
CA SER A 124 22.56 -0.35 -17.70
C SER A 124 22.15 0.28 -16.36
N GLN A 125 21.13 1.15 -16.36
CA GLN A 125 20.55 1.76 -15.16
C GLN A 125 20.03 0.68 -14.18
N PHE A 126 19.24 -0.27 -14.67
CA PHE A 126 18.62 -1.31 -13.84
C PHE A 126 19.66 -2.30 -13.31
N SER A 127 20.70 -2.63 -14.09
CA SER A 127 21.84 -3.44 -13.63
C SER A 127 22.66 -2.74 -12.55
N SER A 128 22.90 -1.43 -12.70
CA SER A 128 23.63 -0.62 -11.73
C SER A 128 22.86 -0.50 -10.40
N PHE A 129 21.56 -0.21 -10.48
CA PHE A 129 20.65 -0.21 -9.32
C PHE A 129 20.59 -1.58 -8.63
N ALA A 130 20.46 -2.67 -9.39
CA ALA A 130 20.44 -4.02 -8.84
C ALA A 130 21.72 -4.36 -8.07
N THR A 131 22.88 -4.00 -8.64
CA THR A 131 24.20 -4.21 -8.02
C THR A 131 24.34 -3.41 -6.72
N ALA A 132 23.86 -2.16 -6.71
CA ALA A 132 23.85 -1.32 -5.50
C ALA A 132 22.95 -1.89 -4.40
N MET A 133 21.73 -2.29 -4.73
CA MET A 133 20.76 -2.83 -3.78
C MET A 133 21.14 -4.23 -3.26
N ASP A 134 21.79 -5.07 -4.08
CA ASP A 134 22.40 -6.33 -3.60
C ASP A 134 23.49 -6.06 -2.55
N GLY A 135 24.33 -5.04 -2.79
CA GLY A 135 25.38 -4.60 -1.85
C GLY A 135 24.79 -4.08 -0.54
N VAL A 136 23.81 -3.17 -0.59
CA VAL A 136 23.11 -2.63 0.59
C VAL A 136 22.40 -3.75 1.37
N THR A 137 21.74 -4.68 0.69
CA THR A 137 21.06 -5.81 1.35
C THR A 137 22.05 -6.74 2.04
N SER A 138 23.20 -7.01 1.41
CA SER A 138 24.26 -7.84 1.99
C SER A 138 24.87 -7.21 3.25
N LEU A 139 25.17 -5.90 3.19
CA LEU A 139 25.64 -5.12 4.34
C LEU A 139 24.57 -5.05 5.45
N THR A 140 23.29 -4.97 5.10
CA THR A 140 22.17 -4.92 6.04
C THR A 140 21.98 -6.27 6.76
N GLY A 141 22.15 -7.40 6.05
CA GLY A 141 22.12 -8.73 6.68
C GLY A 141 23.22 -8.91 7.72
N ILE A 142 24.43 -8.41 7.43
CA ILE A 142 25.56 -8.37 8.38
C ILE A 142 25.27 -7.38 9.53
N SER A 143 24.66 -6.23 9.24
CA SER A 143 24.40 -5.21 10.27
C SER A 143 23.28 -5.58 11.23
N GLN A 144 22.30 -6.38 10.82
CA GLN A 144 21.30 -6.95 11.74
C GLN A 144 21.92 -7.91 12.77
N GLN A 145 23.10 -8.48 12.49
CA GLN A 145 23.84 -9.34 13.42
C GLN A 145 24.79 -8.56 14.34
N LEU A 146 25.24 -7.37 13.93
CA LEU A 146 26.31 -6.61 14.61
C LEU A 146 25.91 -5.22 15.14
N GLY A 147 24.81 -4.64 14.67
CA GLY A 147 24.23 -3.38 15.16
C GLY A 147 24.81 -2.07 14.61
N PHE A 148 25.86 -2.11 13.78
CA PHE A 148 26.66 -0.91 13.45
C PHE A 148 26.29 -0.13 12.19
N VAL A 149 25.50 -0.70 11.25
CA VAL A 149 25.26 -0.08 9.93
C VAL A 149 23.80 0.27 9.73
N ARG A 150 23.55 1.48 9.21
CA ARG A 150 22.23 2.10 9.04
C ARG A 150 21.98 2.45 7.58
N ILE A 151 20.73 2.30 7.15
CA ILE A 151 20.25 2.86 5.88
C ILE A 151 19.98 4.35 6.11
N THR A 152 20.51 5.21 5.26
CA THR A 152 20.39 6.68 5.37
C THR A 152 19.49 7.23 4.26
N PRO A 153 18.91 8.43 4.41
CA PRO A 153 18.16 9.08 3.33
C PRO A 153 19.00 9.23 2.05
N ASP A 154 20.27 9.63 2.19
CA ASP A 154 21.14 9.86 1.03
C ASP A 154 21.56 8.56 0.32
N ALA A 155 21.52 7.42 1.02
CA ALA A 155 21.64 6.11 0.38
C ALA A 155 20.45 5.80 -0.53
N LEU A 156 19.22 6.08 -0.07
CA LEU A 156 18.01 5.87 -0.86
C LEU A 156 17.98 6.84 -2.07
N ARG A 157 18.41 8.09 -1.89
CA ARG A 157 18.61 9.04 -3.01
C ARG A 157 19.67 8.57 -4.01
N GLY A 158 20.82 8.08 -3.50
CA GLY A 158 21.89 7.53 -4.32
C GLY A 158 21.49 6.28 -5.10
N ALA A 159 20.65 5.42 -4.52
CA ALA A 159 20.07 4.28 -5.24
C ALA A 159 19.05 4.73 -6.29
N ALA A 160 18.18 5.69 -5.98
CA ALA A 160 17.18 6.19 -6.93
C ALA A 160 17.81 6.89 -8.16
N SER A 161 18.92 7.62 -7.99
CA SER A 161 19.59 8.29 -9.11
C SER A 161 20.24 7.32 -10.09
N LEU A 162 20.59 6.09 -9.69
CA LEU A 162 21.03 5.02 -10.60
C LEU A 162 19.92 4.58 -11.58
N LEU A 163 18.65 4.78 -11.22
CA LEU A 163 17.49 4.58 -12.11
C LEU A 163 17.14 5.84 -12.92
N GLY A 164 17.94 6.90 -12.84
CA GLY A 164 17.67 8.20 -13.47
C GLY A 164 16.59 9.02 -12.77
N ILE A 165 16.30 8.77 -11.48
CA ILE A 165 15.33 9.55 -10.70
C ILE A 165 16.08 10.75 -10.09
N THR A 166 16.20 11.84 -10.86
CA THR A 166 16.98 13.04 -10.51
C THR A 166 16.17 14.31 -10.29
N ASP A 167 14.99 14.40 -10.91
CA ASP A 167 14.32 15.70 -11.14
C ASP A 167 13.41 16.12 -9.97
N VAL A 168 13.26 15.23 -8.97
CA VAL A 168 12.52 15.42 -7.72
C VAL A 168 13.26 14.69 -6.59
N ASP A 169 13.11 15.12 -5.34
CA ASP A 169 13.60 14.32 -4.20
C ASP A 169 12.79 13.00 -4.11
N PRO A 170 13.39 11.82 -4.31
CA PRO A 170 12.68 10.55 -4.28
C PRO A 170 12.11 10.21 -2.89
N LEU A 171 12.46 10.95 -1.84
CA LEU A 171 11.98 10.74 -0.47
C LEU A 171 10.77 11.60 -0.09
N ALA A 172 10.35 12.55 -0.94
CA ALA A 172 9.27 13.47 -0.66
C ALA A 172 7.93 12.75 -0.39
N TYR A 173 7.52 12.72 0.89
CA TYR A 173 6.32 12.01 1.34
C TYR A 173 5.04 12.82 1.05
N THR A 174 4.57 12.74 -0.19
CA THR A 174 3.30 13.32 -0.65
C THR A 174 2.09 12.47 -0.26
N VAL A 175 0.90 13.07 -0.17
CA VAL A 175 -0.36 12.35 0.09
C VAL A 175 -1.39 12.51 -1.04
N ASP A 176 -1.07 13.33 -2.03
CA ASP A 176 -1.86 13.63 -3.22
C ASP A 176 -1.97 12.43 -4.16
N VAL A 177 -3.03 12.37 -4.96
CA VAL A 177 -3.26 11.25 -5.89
C VAL A 177 -2.27 11.30 -7.06
N ASP A 178 -1.53 10.22 -7.23
CA ASP A 178 -0.52 10.01 -8.24
C ASP A 178 -1.09 9.14 -9.37
N THR A 179 -1.37 9.75 -10.53
CA THR A 179 -1.98 9.06 -11.67
C THR A 179 -1.09 7.95 -12.21
N ALA A 180 0.22 8.19 -12.32
CA ALA A 180 1.17 7.17 -12.78
C ALA A 180 1.27 5.97 -11.81
N LEU A 181 1.10 6.21 -10.50
CA LEU A 181 0.99 5.14 -9.52
C LEU A 181 -0.34 4.38 -9.65
N ARG A 182 -1.46 5.07 -9.88
CA ARG A 182 -2.76 4.43 -10.17
C ARG A 182 -2.71 3.57 -11.43
N ASP A 183 -2.12 4.07 -12.51
CA ASP A 183 -2.00 3.35 -13.79
C ASP A 183 -1.09 2.11 -13.67
N LEU A 184 0.04 2.21 -12.95
CA LEU A 184 0.86 1.05 -12.58
C LEU A 184 0.04 0.03 -11.79
N MET A 185 -0.76 0.50 -10.83
CA MET A 185 -1.65 -0.34 -10.04
C MET A 185 -2.93 -0.73 -10.79
N GLY A 186 -3.07 -0.44 -12.09
CA GLY A 186 -4.22 -0.83 -12.93
C GLY A 186 -5.56 -0.18 -12.51
N LEU A 187 -5.52 0.88 -11.71
CA LEU A 187 -6.69 1.60 -11.20
C LEU A 187 -7.10 2.71 -12.19
N THR A 188 -7.31 2.31 -13.45
CA THR A 188 -7.50 3.22 -14.58
C THR A 188 -8.88 3.87 -14.58
N GLY A 189 -8.93 5.19 -14.44
CA GLY A 189 -10.15 5.98 -14.54
C GLY A 189 -10.13 7.21 -13.65
N THR A 190 -11.03 8.15 -13.92
CA THR A 190 -11.27 9.29 -13.03
C THR A 190 -11.90 8.80 -11.72
N LEU A 191 -11.29 9.22 -10.61
CA LEU A 191 -11.90 9.13 -9.29
C LEU A 191 -13.03 10.17 -9.18
N PRO A 192 -14.11 9.89 -8.43
CA PRO A 192 -15.12 10.90 -8.12
C PRO A 192 -14.48 12.04 -7.30
N THR A 193 -14.89 13.28 -7.56
CA THR A 193 -14.47 14.43 -6.75
C THR A 193 -15.01 14.26 -5.32
N PRO A 194 -14.15 14.26 -4.28
CA PRO A 194 -14.61 14.13 -2.90
C PRO A 194 -15.66 15.18 -2.52
N ARG A 195 -16.77 14.73 -1.93
CA ARG A 195 -17.83 15.55 -1.33
C ARG A 195 -17.80 15.43 0.21
N PRO A 196 -16.71 15.86 0.89
CA PRO A 196 -16.55 15.65 2.32
C PRO A 196 -17.63 16.39 3.13
N SER A 197 -18.18 15.69 4.12
CA SER A 197 -19.25 16.17 5.00
C SER A 197 -18.96 17.50 5.69
N SER A 198 -19.95 18.40 5.71
CA SER A 198 -19.85 19.71 6.37
C SER A 198 -19.70 19.60 7.89
N LEU A 199 -20.21 18.51 8.48
CA LEU A 199 -20.27 18.25 9.91
C LEU A 199 -18.98 17.64 10.49
N LEU A 200 -17.96 17.41 9.66
CA LEU A 200 -16.72 16.77 10.10
C LEU A 200 -15.96 17.61 11.12
N GLU A 201 -15.39 16.92 12.11
CA GLU A 201 -14.37 17.51 12.97
C GLU A 201 -13.11 17.83 12.16
N GLN A 202 -12.94 19.12 11.84
CA GLN A 202 -11.69 19.67 11.33
C GLN A 202 -10.57 19.43 12.37
N GLY A 203 -9.75 18.41 12.13
CA GLY A 203 -8.66 17.98 12.99
C GLY A 203 -7.91 16.81 12.38
N SER A 204 -6.68 16.57 12.83
CA SER A 204 -5.86 15.48 12.33
C SER A 204 -6.47 14.12 12.65
N LEU A 205 -6.61 13.25 11.64
CA LEU A 205 -6.88 11.83 11.84
C LEU A 205 -5.88 11.26 12.86
N PRO A 206 -6.32 10.43 13.83
CA PRO A 206 -5.41 9.90 14.86
C PRO A 206 -4.26 9.15 14.20
N ALA A 207 -3.02 9.59 14.45
CA ALA A 207 -1.83 8.98 13.89
C ALA A 207 -1.77 7.49 14.29
N PRO A 208 -1.24 6.58 13.43
CA PRO A 208 -1.22 5.15 13.73
C PRO A 208 -0.54 4.89 15.08
N ALA A 209 -1.27 4.23 15.98
CA ALA A 209 -0.87 4.14 17.38
C ALA A 209 0.12 2.99 17.58
N THR A 210 1.34 3.32 18.02
CA THR A 210 2.40 2.37 18.38
C THR A 210 2.15 1.62 19.70
N LYS A 211 0.92 1.69 20.24
CA LYS A 211 0.52 1.04 21.49
C LYS A 211 -0.32 -0.19 21.19
N GLN A 212 0.11 -1.33 21.76
CA GLN A 212 -0.55 -2.62 21.61
C GLN A 212 -2.01 -2.57 22.09
N ALA A 213 -2.96 -2.66 21.17
CA ALA A 213 -4.39 -2.64 21.44
C ALA A 213 -5.03 -3.98 21.00
N THR A 214 -5.09 -4.96 21.90
CA THR A 214 -5.78 -6.23 21.65
C THR A 214 -7.28 -6.10 21.94
N ALA A 215 -8.09 -5.88 20.91
CA ALA A 215 -9.55 -5.73 21.02
C ALA A 215 -10.30 -6.84 20.24
N PRO A 216 -10.90 -7.84 20.92
CA PRO A 216 -11.76 -8.85 20.29
C PRO A 216 -13.23 -8.40 20.24
N TRP A 217 -13.95 -8.75 19.19
CA TRP A 217 -15.35 -8.33 18.96
C TRP A 217 -16.32 -9.52 18.74
N ARG A 218 -17.62 -9.28 19.00
CA ARG A 218 -18.74 -10.24 18.95
C ARG A 218 -19.99 -9.47 18.42
N LEU A 219 -20.63 -9.85 17.30
CA LEU A 219 -21.86 -10.69 17.17
C LEU A 219 -23.16 -9.96 17.66
N PHE A 220 -24.39 -10.07 17.09
CA PHE A 220 -25.12 -11.24 16.52
C PHE A 220 -26.52 -10.83 15.87
N TRP A 221 -27.04 -11.55 14.84
CA TRP A 221 -28.43 -11.57 14.21
C TRP A 221 -28.98 -10.31 13.43
N ASP A 222 -29.23 -10.35 12.09
CA ASP A 222 -30.47 -10.75 11.33
C ASP A 222 -31.56 -9.64 11.18
N THR A 223 -32.28 -9.28 10.08
CA THR A 223 -32.28 -9.37 8.57
C THR A 223 -32.97 -8.05 8.02
N ARG A 224 -33.53 -7.77 6.81
CA ARG A 224 -33.93 -8.42 5.50
C ARG A 224 -34.17 -7.30 4.41
N ASN A 225 -34.44 -7.61 3.11
CA ASN A 225 -34.23 -6.69 1.95
C ASN A 225 -35.40 -6.27 1.00
N ALA A 226 -35.25 -5.08 0.35
CA ALA A 226 -35.78 -4.66 -0.97
C ALA A 226 -34.95 -3.49 -1.60
N HIS A 227 -34.79 -3.40 -2.94
CA HIS A 227 -33.81 -2.53 -3.69
C HIS A 227 -34.39 -1.24 -4.34
N ALA A 228 -33.53 -0.28 -4.71
CA ALA A 228 -33.88 1.01 -5.35
C ALA A 228 -33.10 1.36 -6.66
N ALA A 229 -33.38 2.53 -7.25
CA ALA A 229 -32.85 3.05 -8.52
C ALA A 229 -31.71 4.11 -8.34
N GLU A 230 -31.27 4.75 -9.45
CA GLU A 230 -30.21 5.78 -9.47
C GLU A 230 -30.33 6.82 -8.34
N ALA A 231 -29.22 7.07 -7.65
CA ALA A 231 -29.25 7.58 -6.29
C ALA A 231 -28.15 8.61 -6.01
N ASP A 232 -28.55 9.81 -5.57
CA ASP A 232 -27.63 10.70 -4.86
C ASP A 232 -27.45 10.22 -3.42
N PHE A 233 -26.19 9.99 -3.03
CA PHE A 233 -25.80 9.52 -1.70
C PHE A 233 -25.39 10.65 -0.74
N SER A 234 -25.50 11.93 -1.14
CA SER A 234 -25.09 13.11 -0.34
C SER A 234 -25.49 13.04 1.14
N ARG A 235 -26.75 12.71 1.46
CA ARG A 235 -27.25 12.58 2.85
C ARG A 235 -26.44 11.60 3.70
N LEU A 236 -25.89 10.52 3.13
CA LEU A 236 -25.07 9.56 3.87
C LEU A 236 -23.77 10.18 4.42
N ASN A 237 -23.29 11.28 3.83
CA ASN A 237 -22.11 11.99 4.34
C ASN A 237 -22.41 12.74 5.65
N GLU A 238 -23.67 13.05 5.96
CA GLU A 238 -24.05 13.79 7.17
C GLU A 238 -24.76 12.90 8.22
N TRP A 239 -24.77 11.58 8.02
CA TRP A 239 -25.67 10.66 8.72
C TRP A 239 -24.96 9.59 9.55
N VAL A 240 -25.31 9.54 10.84
CA VAL A 240 -25.12 8.39 11.72
C VAL A 240 -26.49 8.09 12.35
N PRO A 241 -27.15 6.97 12.02
CA PRO A 241 -28.56 6.77 12.32
C PRO A 241 -28.84 6.58 13.81
N ASP A 242 -30.06 6.93 14.24
CA ASP A 242 -30.68 6.33 15.42
C ASP A 242 -31.47 5.04 15.08
N ASP A 243 -32.04 4.37 16.08
CA ASP A 243 -32.77 3.10 15.91
C ASP A 243 -33.96 3.17 14.92
N ARG A 244 -34.54 4.36 14.74
CA ARG A 244 -35.69 4.61 13.85
C ARG A 244 -35.21 4.85 12.42
N GLU A 245 -34.13 5.61 12.28
CA GLU A 245 -33.46 5.88 11.00
C GLU A 245 -32.71 4.67 10.44
N LEU A 246 -32.33 3.72 11.30
CA LEU A 246 -31.41 2.62 10.99
C LEU A 246 -31.80 1.77 9.78
N GLN A 247 -33.10 1.53 9.56
CA GLN A 247 -33.55 0.76 8.39
C GLN A 247 -33.30 1.53 7.08
N GLU A 248 -33.72 2.79 7.03
CA GLU A 248 -33.57 3.68 5.87
C GLU A 248 -32.08 3.89 5.54
N TYR A 249 -31.25 4.08 6.57
CA TYR A 249 -29.80 4.22 6.44
C TYR A 249 -29.19 2.98 5.78
N LEU A 250 -29.44 1.78 6.31
CA LEU A 250 -28.80 0.56 5.81
C LEU A 250 -29.27 0.20 4.41
N GLU A 251 -30.53 0.44 4.06
CA GLU A 251 -31.03 0.30 2.68
C GLU A 251 -30.30 1.25 1.74
N ARG A 252 -30.11 2.52 2.14
CA ARG A 252 -29.38 3.50 1.33
C ARG A 252 -27.88 3.17 1.19
N VAL A 253 -27.23 2.60 2.21
CA VAL A 253 -25.83 2.13 2.11
C VAL A 253 -25.71 0.86 1.26
N ARG A 254 -26.67 -0.07 1.30
CA ARG A 254 -26.70 -1.22 0.39
C ARG A 254 -26.77 -0.76 -1.06
N ASP A 255 -27.60 0.23 -1.36
CA ASP A 255 -27.75 0.74 -2.72
C ASP A 255 -26.51 1.53 -3.18
N LEU A 256 -25.81 2.24 -2.27
CA LEU A 256 -24.47 2.78 -2.52
C LEU A 256 -23.46 1.70 -2.87
N LEU A 257 -23.45 0.60 -2.12
CA LEU A 257 -22.54 -0.52 -2.38
C LEU A 257 -22.88 -1.24 -3.71
N ALA A 258 -24.15 -1.28 -4.12
CA ALA A 258 -24.58 -1.82 -5.41
C ALA A 258 -24.22 -0.91 -6.60
N ASP A 259 -24.34 0.41 -6.44
CA ASP A 259 -23.88 1.41 -7.42
C ASP A 259 -22.35 1.39 -7.57
N ALA A 260 -21.60 1.40 -6.48
CA ALA A 260 -20.14 1.35 -6.50
C ALA A 260 -19.61 0.01 -7.05
N HIS A 261 -20.28 -1.12 -6.76
CA HIS A 261 -20.06 -2.41 -7.43
C HIS A 261 -20.24 -2.27 -8.95
N SER A 262 -21.36 -1.71 -9.40
CA SER A 262 -21.70 -1.54 -10.82
C SER A 262 -20.70 -0.63 -11.55
N LYS A 263 -20.37 0.53 -10.98
CA LYS A 263 -19.39 1.51 -11.51
C LYS A 263 -17.99 0.92 -11.69
N VAL A 264 -17.56 -0.02 -10.83
CA VAL A 264 -16.27 -0.72 -10.96
C VAL A 264 -16.38 -1.90 -11.91
N LEU A 265 -17.49 -2.66 -11.86
CA LEU A 265 -17.70 -3.84 -12.70
C LEU A 265 -17.72 -3.48 -14.20
N GLN A 266 -18.40 -2.38 -14.57
CA GLN A 266 -18.48 -1.86 -15.95
C GLN A 266 -17.10 -1.52 -16.55
N LYS A 267 -16.12 -1.14 -15.71
CA LYS A 267 -14.74 -0.82 -16.14
C LYS A 267 -13.82 -2.06 -16.15
N SER A 268 -14.29 -3.20 -15.65
CA SER A 268 -13.45 -4.37 -15.39
C SER A 268 -13.45 -5.38 -16.54
N LYS A 269 -12.41 -6.22 -16.60
CA LYS A 269 -12.35 -7.44 -17.43
C LYS A 269 -12.82 -8.68 -16.64
N LEU A 270 -13.59 -8.52 -15.56
CA LEU A 270 -14.03 -9.66 -14.72
C LEU A 270 -15.04 -10.52 -15.49
N ALA A 271 -14.84 -11.84 -15.51
CA ALA A 271 -15.71 -12.75 -16.25
C ALA A 271 -17.10 -12.89 -15.58
N PRO A 272 -18.20 -13.03 -16.35
CA PRO A 272 -19.59 -12.95 -15.85
C PRO A 272 -19.92 -13.84 -14.65
N GLU A 273 -19.34 -15.04 -14.60
CA GLU A 273 -19.53 -16.02 -13.52
C GLU A 273 -19.08 -15.51 -12.13
N PHE A 274 -18.23 -14.48 -12.08
CA PHE A 274 -17.76 -13.85 -10.84
C PHE A 274 -18.51 -12.55 -10.48
N HIS A 275 -19.43 -12.06 -11.31
CA HIS A 275 -20.09 -10.76 -11.12
C HIS A 275 -20.96 -10.71 -9.84
N GLY A 276 -21.76 -11.76 -9.62
CA GLY A 276 -22.56 -11.93 -8.39
C GLY A 276 -21.67 -12.11 -7.15
N LEU A 277 -20.64 -12.95 -7.26
CA LEU A 277 -19.66 -13.15 -6.20
C LEU A 277 -18.96 -11.84 -5.79
N PHE A 278 -18.65 -10.95 -6.73
CA PHE A 278 -18.08 -9.63 -6.43
C PHE A 278 -19.04 -8.76 -5.60
N ARG A 279 -20.36 -8.77 -5.89
CA ARG A 279 -21.38 -8.08 -5.08
C ARG A 279 -21.41 -8.64 -3.66
N GLU A 280 -21.42 -9.96 -3.53
CA GLU A 280 -21.45 -10.65 -2.23
C GLU A 280 -20.21 -10.37 -1.39
N ILE A 281 -19.01 -10.45 -1.99
CA ILE A 281 -17.75 -10.09 -1.33
C ILE A 281 -17.80 -8.62 -0.87
N MET A 282 -18.26 -7.70 -1.70
CA MET A 282 -18.29 -6.27 -1.38
C MET A 282 -19.20 -5.92 -0.20
N LEU A 283 -20.46 -6.41 -0.23
CA LEU A 283 -21.40 -6.24 0.89
C LEU A 283 -20.88 -6.89 2.18
N THR A 284 -20.25 -8.05 2.05
CA THR A 284 -19.64 -8.77 3.20
C THR A 284 -18.45 -7.99 3.77
N THR A 285 -17.55 -7.46 2.92
CA THR A 285 -16.40 -6.67 3.38
C THR A 285 -16.84 -5.40 4.10
N ALA A 286 -17.81 -4.66 3.56
CA ALA A 286 -18.37 -3.50 4.25
C ALA A 286 -18.97 -3.88 5.63
N TRP A 287 -19.66 -5.03 5.74
CA TRP A 287 -20.17 -5.52 7.03
C TRP A 287 -19.03 -6.03 7.94
N GLN A 288 -17.97 -6.57 7.36
CA GLN A 288 -16.83 -7.09 8.09
C GLN A 288 -15.95 -5.99 8.69
N GLU A 289 -15.76 -4.89 7.96
CA GLU A 289 -14.83 -3.82 8.31
C GLU A 289 -15.47 -2.69 9.14
N SER A 290 -16.70 -2.24 8.79
CA SER A 290 -17.34 -1.09 9.46
C SER A 290 -18.74 -1.38 10.03
N CYS A 291 -19.33 -2.51 9.66
CA CYS A 291 -20.79 -2.70 9.71
C CYS A 291 -21.58 -1.61 8.96
N TRP A 292 -21.13 -1.28 7.74
CA TRP A 292 -21.75 -0.29 6.84
C TRP A 292 -21.71 1.16 7.37
N ARG A 293 -20.65 1.55 8.09
CA ARG A 293 -20.49 2.90 8.69
C ARG A 293 -19.31 3.67 8.12
N GLN A 294 -19.57 4.88 7.66
CA GLN A 294 -18.49 5.85 7.36
C GLN A 294 -18.07 6.66 8.61
N PHE A 295 -19.03 7.00 9.50
CA PHE A 295 -18.81 7.95 10.61
C PHE A 295 -19.29 7.42 11.96
N VAL A 296 -18.84 8.11 13.00
CA VAL A 296 -19.34 8.07 14.37
C VAL A 296 -19.64 9.49 14.87
N ARG A 297 -20.62 9.66 15.77
CA ARG A 297 -20.93 10.97 16.38
C ARG A 297 -19.88 11.32 17.45
N LYS A 298 -19.40 12.56 17.42
CA LYS A 298 -18.49 13.14 18.43
C LYS A 298 -19.08 14.46 18.92
N GLY A 299 -20.02 14.35 19.87
CA GLY A 299 -20.89 15.47 20.24
C GLY A 299 -21.75 15.91 19.04
N GLN A 300 -21.71 17.20 18.70
CA GLN A 300 -22.45 17.77 17.56
C GLN A 300 -21.71 17.65 16.21
N LYS A 301 -20.54 17.00 16.16
CA LYS A 301 -19.76 16.78 14.93
C LYS A 301 -19.69 15.30 14.57
N LEU A 302 -19.33 15.03 13.32
CA LEU A 302 -18.97 13.70 12.84
C LEU A 302 -17.46 13.50 12.89
N ALA A 303 -17.04 12.27 13.19
CA ALA A 303 -15.67 11.80 12.97
C ALA A 303 -15.71 10.54 12.09
N PRO A 304 -14.72 10.30 11.20
CA PRO A 304 -14.67 9.06 10.44
C PRO A 304 -14.46 7.86 11.36
N LEU A 305 -15.18 6.77 11.11
CA LEU A 305 -14.87 5.48 11.73
C LEU A 305 -13.44 5.11 11.32
N SER A 306 -12.55 4.96 12.29
CA SER A 306 -11.12 4.80 12.01
C SER A 306 -10.42 3.91 13.02
N SER A 307 -9.41 3.18 12.53
CA SER A 307 -8.62 2.24 13.32
C SER A 307 -7.34 2.88 13.87
N THR A 308 -6.70 2.18 14.82
CA THR A 308 -5.33 2.50 15.28
C THR A 308 -4.25 2.20 14.23
N THR A 309 -4.55 1.44 13.18
CA THR A 309 -3.64 1.09 12.06
C THR A 309 -3.71 2.07 10.87
N GLY A 310 -4.65 3.03 10.90
CA GLY A 310 -4.79 4.07 9.87
C GLY A 310 -5.89 3.82 8.83
N ASP A 311 -6.72 2.80 9.06
CA ASP A 311 -7.89 2.45 8.25
C ASP A 311 -9.03 3.44 8.50
N VAL A 312 -9.83 3.77 7.47
CA VAL A 312 -10.92 4.75 7.56
C VAL A 312 -12.18 4.38 6.76
N GLY A 313 -13.34 4.75 7.28
CA GLY A 313 -14.62 4.77 6.59
C GLY A 313 -15.31 3.41 6.33
N LEU A 314 -16.30 3.43 5.45
CA LEU A 314 -17.22 2.33 5.10
C LEU A 314 -16.52 0.99 4.81
N MET A 315 -15.37 1.05 4.13
CA MET A 315 -14.59 -0.11 3.69
C MET A 315 -13.28 -0.27 4.48
N GLN A 316 -13.04 0.54 5.52
CA GLN A 316 -11.78 0.63 6.28
C GLN A 316 -10.54 0.62 5.37
N VAL A 317 -10.46 1.57 4.44
CA VAL A 317 -9.32 1.68 3.52
C VAL A 317 -8.10 2.23 4.28
N ASN A 318 -6.99 1.49 4.31
CA ASN A 318 -5.78 1.95 4.97
C ASN A 318 -5.11 3.11 4.22
N ARG A 319 -5.08 4.30 4.82
CA ARG A 319 -4.54 5.51 4.18
C ARG A 319 -3.02 5.52 4.01
N ASN A 320 -2.28 4.60 4.66
CA ASN A 320 -0.85 4.42 4.44
C ASN A 320 -0.60 3.42 3.30
N VAL A 321 -1.26 2.26 3.32
CA VAL A 321 -1.16 1.26 2.23
C VAL A 321 -1.57 1.86 0.88
N TRP A 322 -2.65 2.64 0.87
CA TRP A 322 -3.22 3.20 -0.35
C TRP A 322 -2.85 4.68 -0.57
N ARG A 323 -1.78 5.17 0.09
CA ARG A 323 -1.22 6.52 -0.12
C ARG A 323 -0.89 6.74 -1.59
N GLY A 324 -1.32 7.88 -2.15
CA GLY A 324 -1.11 8.22 -3.56
C GLY A 324 -2.05 7.51 -4.54
N LEU A 325 -2.82 6.50 -4.10
CA LEU A 325 -3.82 5.83 -4.95
C LEU A 325 -5.23 6.41 -4.75
N TYR A 326 -5.48 7.04 -3.59
CA TYR A 326 -6.74 7.70 -3.24
C TYR A 326 -6.50 8.94 -2.36
N SER A 327 -7.43 9.90 -2.42
CA SER A 327 -7.45 11.08 -1.57
C SER A 327 -7.82 10.70 -0.13
N VAL A 328 -6.94 11.01 0.82
CA VAL A 328 -7.18 10.80 2.27
C VAL A 328 -8.42 11.58 2.74
N GLN A 329 -8.68 12.76 2.16
CA GLN A 329 -9.87 13.57 2.44
C GLN A 329 -11.15 12.88 1.94
N GLY A 330 -11.11 12.29 0.74
CA GLY A 330 -12.23 11.49 0.21
C GLY A 330 -12.49 10.23 1.02
N LEU A 331 -11.46 9.41 1.26
CA LEU A 331 -11.57 8.18 2.05
C LEU A 331 -12.15 8.45 3.45
N SER A 332 -11.82 9.58 4.08
CA SER A 332 -12.28 9.92 5.42
C SER A 332 -13.64 10.61 5.42
N GLY A 333 -13.88 11.53 4.49
CA GLY A 333 -15.00 12.46 4.57
C GLY A 333 -16.23 12.12 3.72
N ASP A 334 -16.12 11.17 2.80
CA ASP A 334 -17.13 10.88 1.78
C ASP A 334 -17.36 9.36 1.64
N MET A 335 -18.59 8.92 1.91
CA MET A 335 -18.97 7.52 1.89
C MET A 335 -19.02 6.94 0.47
N GLU A 336 -19.44 7.72 -0.54
CA GLU A 336 -19.42 7.26 -1.94
C GLU A 336 -17.99 7.04 -2.42
N TYR A 337 -17.10 8.00 -2.09
CA TYR A 337 -15.68 7.90 -2.39
C TYR A 337 -15.03 6.68 -1.71
N ASN A 338 -15.30 6.46 -0.42
CA ASN A 338 -14.76 5.32 0.32
C ASN A 338 -15.30 3.97 -0.20
N GLY A 339 -16.60 3.89 -0.50
CA GLY A 339 -17.22 2.72 -1.12
C GLY A 339 -16.63 2.39 -2.49
N HIS A 340 -16.42 3.40 -3.34
CA HIS A 340 -15.79 3.23 -4.65
C HIS A 340 -14.33 2.77 -4.55
N ALA A 341 -13.55 3.37 -3.63
CA ALA A 341 -12.16 2.95 -3.38
C ALA A 341 -12.08 1.50 -2.90
N GLY A 342 -12.91 1.11 -1.92
CA GLY A 342 -12.98 -0.29 -1.47
C GLY A 342 -13.41 -1.26 -2.57
N ALA A 343 -14.28 -0.84 -3.48
CA ALA A 343 -14.69 -1.64 -4.65
C ALA A 343 -13.54 -1.85 -5.65
N GLU A 344 -12.78 -0.80 -5.99
CA GLU A 344 -11.57 -0.90 -6.83
C GLU A 344 -10.51 -1.82 -6.19
N ILE A 345 -10.30 -1.71 -4.88
CA ILE A 345 -9.36 -2.54 -4.12
C ILE A 345 -9.81 -4.01 -4.09
N LEU A 346 -11.10 -4.29 -3.83
CA LEU A 346 -11.64 -5.65 -3.86
C LEU A 346 -11.60 -6.26 -5.27
N MET A 347 -11.93 -5.50 -6.31
CA MET A 347 -11.81 -5.94 -7.71
C MET A 347 -10.36 -6.31 -8.03
N THR A 348 -9.40 -5.51 -7.56
CA THR A 348 -7.97 -5.77 -7.70
C THR A 348 -7.59 -7.12 -7.06
N TYR A 349 -7.92 -7.34 -5.78
CA TYR A 349 -7.64 -8.60 -5.09
C TYR A 349 -8.39 -9.81 -5.66
N LEU A 350 -9.63 -9.63 -6.14
CA LEU A 350 -10.41 -10.70 -6.75
C LEU A 350 -9.80 -11.13 -8.09
N ALA A 351 -9.63 -10.20 -9.03
CA ALA A 351 -9.24 -10.51 -10.40
C ALA A 351 -7.73 -10.80 -10.54
N ARG A 352 -6.88 -9.86 -10.10
CA ARG A 352 -5.42 -9.91 -10.38
C ARG A 352 -4.64 -10.76 -9.38
N TYR A 353 -5.19 -11.05 -8.20
CA TYR A 353 -4.57 -11.93 -7.21
C TYR A 353 -5.28 -13.27 -7.12
N ALA A 354 -6.51 -13.31 -6.61
CA ALA A 354 -7.17 -14.57 -6.26
C ALA A 354 -7.54 -15.41 -7.50
N ILE A 355 -8.14 -14.82 -8.53
CA ILE A 355 -8.49 -15.53 -9.77
C ILE A 355 -7.21 -15.93 -10.54
N ARG A 356 -6.27 -15.01 -10.81
CA ARG A 356 -4.97 -15.33 -11.44
C ARG A 356 -4.22 -16.46 -10.73
N LYS A 357 -4.17 -16.47 -9.38
CA LYS A 357 -3.51 -17.51 -8.57
C LYS A 357 -4.36 -18.78 -8.36
N ASN A 358 -5.42 -18.96 -9.16
CA ASN A 358 -6.27 -20.15 -9.20
C ASN A 358 -6.97 -20.48 -7.87
N GLU A 359 -7.28 -19.49 -7.03
CA GLU A 359 -8.09 -19.68 -5.81
C GLU A 359 -9.49 -20.21 -6.13
N HIS A 360 -10.03 -19.86 -7.30
CA HIS A 360 -11.28 -20.39 -7.86
C HIS A 360 -11.25 -21.90 -8.16
N LYS A 361 -10.06 -22.52 -8.26
CA LYS A 361 -9.87 -23.97 -8.48
C LYS A 361 -9.52 -24.72 -7.18
N GLN A 362 -9.41 -24.04 -6.05
CA GLN A 362 -9.08 -24.69 -4.77
C GLN A 362 -10.30 -25.47 -4.23
N PRO A 363 -10.11 -26.68 -3.69
CA PRO A 363 -11.19 -27.45 -3.07
C PRO A 363 -11.99 -26.62 -2.05
N GLY A 364 -13.32 -26.74 -2.10
CA GLY A 364 -14.23 -26.03 -1.21
C GLY A 364 -14.57 -24.58 -1.62
N GLY A 365 -14.14 -24.09 -2.79
CA GLY A 365 -14.70 -22.87 -3.41
C GLY A 365 -14.44 -21.56 -2.65
N ASN A 366 -13.28 -21.45 -1.98
CA ASN A 366 -13.00 -20.41 -0.99
C ASN A 366 -12.57 -19.04 -1.58
N LEU A 367 -12.96 -18.71 -2.82
CA LEU A 367 -12.50 -17.49 -3.53
C LEU A 367 -12.84 -16.19 -2.76
N ALA A 368 -14.00 -16.13 -2.10
CA ALA A 368 -14.36 -15.00 -1.23
C ALA A 368 -13.43 -14.86 -0.02
N ARG A 369 -13.12 -15.97 0.68
CA ARG A 369 -12.16 -15.97 1.80
C ARG A 369 -10.78 -15.55 1.34
N ALA A 370 -10.33 -16.00 0.17
CA ALA A 370 -9.02 -15.65 -0.38
C ALA A 370 -8.93 -14.13 -0.64
N THR A 371 -9.90 -13.60 -1.40
CA THR A 371 -10.01 -12.17 -1.73
C THR A 371 -10.03 -11.31 -0.47
N TYR A 372 -10.84 -11.67 0.53
CA TYR A 372 -10.90 -10.94 1.78
C TYR A 372 -9.63 -11.08 2.65
N SER A 373 -9.00 -12.26 2.68
CA SER A 373 -7.72 -12.44 3.39
C SER A 373 -6.62 -11.54 2.82
N ALA A 374 -6.63 -11.33 1.50
CA ALA A 374 -5.73 -10.39 0.83
C ALA A 374 -6.14 -8.92 1.05
N TYR A 375 -7.44 -8.58 1.07
CA TYR A 375 -7.92 -7.24 1.42
C TYR A 375 -7.46 -6.81 2.83
N ASN A 376 -7.66 -7.70 3.80
CA ASN A 376 -7.39 -7.44 5.21
C ASN A 376 -5.89 -7.53 5.60
N GLY A 377 -5.07 -8.28 4.86
CA GLY A 377 -3.66 -8.52 5.23
C GLY A 377 -2.61 -8.23 4.15
N GLY A 378 -3.00 -7.86 2.94
CA GLY A 378 -2.11 -7.72 1.79
C GLY A 378 -1.89 -9.02 1.00
N PRO A 379 -1.22 -8.97 -0.16
CA PRO A 379 -1.11 -10.09 -1.09
C PRO A 379 -0.63 -11.41 -0.48
N ARG A 380 0.41 -11.40 0.38
CA ARG A 380 0.90 -12.60 1.08
C ARG A 380 -0.13 -13.31 1.94
N HIS A 381 -1.20 -12.63 2.36
CA HIS A 381 -2.25 -13.20 3.19
C HIS A 381 -3.34 -13.97 2.42
N LEU A 382 -3.34 -13.91 1.07
CA LEU A 382 -4.31 -14.57 0.17
C LEU A 382 -4.65 -16.02 0.54
N THR A 383 -3.66 -16.82 0.96
CA THR A 383 -3.82 -18.26 1.21
C THR A 383 -4.04 -18.63 2.69
N ARG A 384 -3.99 -17.64 3.61
CA ARG A 384 -3.93 -17.89 5.06
C ARG A 384 -5.12 -18.68 5.60
N TYR A 385 -6.30 -18.49 5.01
CA TYR A 385 -7.55 -19.10 5.44
C TYR A 385 -7.54 -20.64 5.39
N ARG A 386 -6.63 -21.23 4.61
CA ARG A 386 -6.40 -22.70 4.48
C ARG A 386 -5.05 -23.17 5.01
N ALA A 387 -4.33 -22.34 5.77
CA ALA A 387 -3.06 -22.72 6.38
C ALA A 387 -3.25 -23.85 7.40
N GLN A 388 -2.41 -24.89 7.35
CA GLN A 388 -2.45 -26.05 8.27
C GLN A 388 -2.23 -25.65 9.73
N LYS A 389 -1.47 -24.58 9.98
CA LYS A 389 -1.19 -23.99 11.30
C LYS A 389 -1.57 -22.50 11.26
N PRO A 390 -2.86 -22.16 11.32
CA PRO A 390 -3.33 -20.79 11.13
C PRO A 390 -3.10 -19.95 12.40
N VAL A 391 -2.76 -18.67 12.22
CA VAL A 391 -2.63 -17.71 13.34
C VAL A 391 -4.02 -17.52 13.99
N PRO A 392 -4.21 -17.77 15.30
CA PRO A 392 -5.55 -17.82 15.91
C PRO A 392 -6.38 -16.53 15.76
N GLN A 393 -5.72 -15.37 15.74
CA GLN A 393 -6.35 -14.07 15.53
C GLN A 393 -6.86 -13.92 14.09
N LEU A 394 -6.04 -14.26 13.09
CA LEU A 394 -6.41 -14.18 11.67
C LEU A 394 -7.49 -15.21 11.32
N LYS A 395 -7.43 -16.43 11.89
CA LYS A 395 -8.50 -17.43 11.73
C LYS A 395 -9.86 -16.92 12.20
N LYS A 396 -9.93 -16.19 13.33
CA LYS A 396 -11.18 -15.58 13.82
C LYS A 396 -11.71 -14.53 12.83
N VAL A 397 -10.83 -13.74 12.24
CA VAL A 397 -11.19 -12.75 11.19
C VAL A 397 -11.75 -13.45 9.94
N ASP A 398 -11.07 -14.47 9.43
CA ASP A 398 -11.46 -15.20 8.21
C ASP A 398 -12.75 -16.02 8.40
N ASP A 399 -12.96 -16.60 9.59
CA ASP A 399 -14.19 -17.32 9.91
C ASP A 399 -15.38 -16.38 10.18
N ALA A 400 -15.15 -15.20 10.78
CA ALA A 400 -16.19 -14.18 10.96
C ALA A 400 -16.65 -13.60 9.61
N PHE A 401 -15.71 -13.29 8.70
CA PHE A 401 -16.03 -12.94 7.32
C PHE A 401 -16.85 -14.04 6.64
N TRP A 402 -16.47 -15.31 6.79
CA TRP A 402 -17.19 -16.42 6.18
C TRP A 402 -18.61 -16.65 6.74
N GLN A 403 -18.83 -16.36 8.02
CA GLN A 403 -20.18 -16.39 8.59
C GLN A 403 -21.08 -15.33 7.93
N LYS A 404 -20.58 -14.11 7.78
CA LYS A 404 -21.27 -13.00 7.10
C LYS A 404 -21.46 -13.27 5.61
N PHE A 405 -20.44 -13.80 4.93
CA PHE A 405 -20.48 -14.13 3.51
C PHE A 405 -21.65 -15.07 3.20
N LYS A 406 -21.78 -16.17 3.95
CA LYS A 406 -22.91 -17.12 3.78
C LYS A 406 -24.28 -16.49 4.03
N ALA A 407 -24.38 -15.47 4.88
CA ALA A 407 -25.64 -14.74 5.09
C ALA A 407 -25.93 -13.83 3.88
N VAL A 408 -24.94 -13.08 3.39
CA VAL A 408 -25.04 -12.25 2.19
C VAL A 408 -25.43 -13.10 0.96
N SER A 409 -24.73 -14.22 0.70
CA SER A 409 -25.07 -15.17 -0.38
C SER A 409 -26.43 -15.87 -0.22
N SER A 410 -27.09 -15.72 0.94
CA SER A 410 -28.47 -16.19 1.17
C SER A 410 -29.53 -15.06 1.15
N GLY A 411 -29.16 -13.86 0.69
CA GLY A 411 -30.07 -12.70 0.60
C GLY A 411 -30.36 -12.03 1.95
N GLN A 412 -29.44 -12.19 2.92
CA GLN A 412 -29.55 -11.66 4.28
C GLN A 412 -28.55 -10.52 4.55
N GLU A 413 -28.12 -9.76 3.53
CA GLU A 413 -27.10 -8.70 3.73
C GLU A 413 -27.51 -7.64 4.76
N LEU A 414 -28.80 -7.34 4.90
CA LEU A 414 -29.31 -6.42 5.92
C LEU A 414 -29.25 -6.97 7.36
N ALA A 415 -28.80 -8.21 7.56
CA ALA A 415 -28.42 -8.73 8.88
C ALA A 415 -27.28 -7.93 9.53
N VAL A 416 -26.55 -7.08 8.78
CA VAL A 416 -25.62 -6.05 9.30
C VAL A 416 -26.23 -5.13 10.37
N LYS A 417 -27.57 -4.99 10.40
CA LYS A 417 -28.33 -4.33 11.46
C LYS A 417 -27.96 -4.82 12.86
N SER A 418 -27.52 -6.09 12.98
CA SER A 418 -26.95 -6.71 14.19
C SER A 418 -25.91 -5.85 14.91
N CYS A 419 -25.14 -5.05 14.17
CA CYS A 419 -24.02 -4.29 14.72
C CYS A 419 -24.42 -2.98 15.42
N TYR A 420 -25.70 -2.59 15.39
CA TYR A 420 -26.18 -1.28 15.85
C TYR A 420 -26.94 -1.34 17.18
N GLY A 421 -27.54 -2.49 17.54
CA GLY A 421 -28.26 -2.66 18.79
C GLY A 421 -27.36 -3.05 19.98
N GLN A 422 -26.52 -2.12 20.45
CA GLN A 422 -25.85 -2.15 21.77
C GLN A 422 -25.69 -0.74 22.33
#